data_AF-A0A951NK60-F1
#
_entry.id   AF-A0A951NK60-F1
#
_cell.length_a   1.000
_cell.length_b   1.000
_cell.length_c   1.000
_cell.angle_alpha   90.00
_cell.angle_beta   90.00
_cell.angle_gamma   90.00
#
_symmetry.space_group_name_H-M   'P 1'
#
loop_
_entity.id
_entity.type
_entity.pdbx_description
1 polymer ?
#
loop_
_entity_poly.entity_id
_entity_poly.type
_entity_poly.pdbx_seq_one_letter_code
_entity_poly.pdbx_strand_id
1 'polypeptide(L)'
;MLAPPRPGRLGAWAYALRTTNPPPGRDVRTLDGVTTWLVVTRAAVLPMTLFAGLVAGLLAVRAEGFSWPLFGLALLGITLAHINNNLLNDLSDTDVGLDTAGYPRALYAPHPILSGMVRRKQIGLTVIGLNLADLVIMIVLATQRGWLVVAFAVTGLILSIAYTSPPLRLKKRGLGELDVFLTWG
;
A
#
# COMPACT_ATOMS: atom_id res chain seq x y z
N MET A 1 -26.93 23.19 13.77
CA MET A 1 -25.46 23.31 13.69
C MET A 1 -25.10 23.27 12.21
N LEU A 2 -24.52 24.33 11.63
CA LEU A 2 -24.12 24.33 10.22
C LEU A 2 -22.94 23.36 10.03
N ALA A 3 -23.00 22.50 9.02
CA ALA A 3 -21.88 21.62 8.70
C ALA A 3 -20.63 22.49 8.39
N PRO A 4 -19.43 22.10 8.85
CA PRO A 4 -18.22 22.87 8.57
C PRO A 4 -18.03 23.03 7.06
N PRO A 5 -17.45 24.16 6.61
CA PRO A 5 -17.23 24.42 5.19
C PRO A 5 -16.39 23.30 4.57
N ARG A 6 -16.78 22.87 3.37
CA ARG A 6 -16.08 21.81 2.64
C ARG A 6 -14.62 22.26 2.39
N PRO A 7 -13.62 21.43 2.73
CA PRO A 7 -12.22 21.79 2.48
C PRO A 7 -11.99 21.95 0.97
N GLY A 8 -11.12 22.89 0.58
CA GLY A 8 -10.59 22.96 -0.79
C GLY A 8 -9.75 21.73 -1.16
N ARG A 9 -9.24 21.65 -2.40
CA ARG A 9 -8.47 20.48 -2.88
C ARG A 9 -7.27 20.14 -2.00
N LEU A 10 -6.45 21.14 -1.67
CA LEU A 10 -5.28 20.95 -0.79
C LEU A 10 -5.69 20.47 0.61
N GLY A 11 -6.80 20.98 1.15
CA GLY A 11 -7.35 20.53 2.42
C GLY A 11 -7.84 19.08 2.37
N ALA A 12 -8.47 18.67 1.26
CA ALA A 12 -8.88 17.29 1.04
C ALA A 12 -7.68 16.33 0.95
N TRP A 13 -6.62 16.72 0.24
CA TRP A 13 -5.39 15.93 0.14
C TRP A 13 -4.69 15.80 1.49
N ALA A 14 -4.53 16.90 2.21
CA ALA A 14 -3.96 16.90 3.55
C ALA A 14 -4.79 16.05 4.52
N TYR A 15 -6.12 16.10 4.42
CA TYR A 15 -6.99 15.25 5.23
C TYR A 15 -6.78 13.77 4.92
N ALA A 16 -6.79 13.38 3.65
CA ALA A 16 -6.57 11.99 3.22
C ALA A 16 -5.19 11.47 3.66
N LEU A 17 -4.15 12.30 3.54
CA LEU A 17 -2.78 11.96 3.97
C LEU A 17 -2.61 11.86 5.49
N ARG A 18 -3.48 12.52 6.28
CA ARG A 18 -3.42 12.45 7.75
C ARG A 18 -4.29 11.33 8.32
N THR A 19 -5.40 11.02 7.67
CA THR A 19 -6.45 10.18 8.25
C THR A 19 -6.66 8.88 7.50
N THR A 20 -6.04 8.70 6.34
CA THR A 20 -6.32 7.60 5.40
C THR A 20 -7.79 7.53 4.95
N ASN A 21 -8.55 8.61 5.15
CA ASN A 21 -9.99 8.66 4.97
C ASN A 21 -10.42 9.75 3.99
N PRO A 22 -11.58 9.59 3.32
CA PRO A 22 -12.13 10.67 2.53
C PRO A 22 -12.57 11.84 3.44
N PRO A 23 -12.43 13.09 2.99
CA PRO A 23 -12.84 14.25 3.77
C PRO A 23 -14.33 14.20 4.11
N PRO A 24 -14.73 14.60 5.34
CA PRO A 24 -16.12 14.51 5.79
C PRO A 24 -17.05 15.40 4.97
N GLY A 25 -18.33 15.01 4.87
CA GLY A 25 -19.37 15.80 4.19
C GLY A 25 -19.26 15.81 2.65
N ARG A 26 -18.47 14.90 2.07
CA ARG A 26 -18.42 14.66 0.62
C ARG A 26 -18.92 13.26 0.28
N ASP A 27 -19.65 13.14 -0.83
CA ASP A 27 -19.93 11.85 -1.43
C ASP A 27 -18.63 11.28 -2.01
N VAL A 28 -18.25 10.08 -1.57
CA VAL A 28 -17.05 9.36 -2.00
C VAL A 28 -17.01 9.12 -3.51
N ARG A 29 -18.17 9.07 -4.18
CA ARG A 29 -18.29 8.89 -5.64
C ARG A 29 -17.93 10.14 -6.44
N THR A 30 -17.87 11.29 -5.77
CA THR A 30 -17.62 12.61 -6.37
C THR A 30 -16.25 13.20 -6.03
N LEU A 31 -15.40 12.43 -5.35
CA LEU A 31 -14.04 12.84 -5.01
C LEU A 31 -13.20 13.03 -6.29
N ASP A 32 -12.30 14.00 -6.25
CA ASP A 32 -11.32 14.15 -7.32
C ASP A 32 -10.34 12.97 -7.34
N GLY A 33 -9.75 12.69 -8.51
CA GLY A 33 -8.89 11.53 -8.69
C GLY A 33 -7.72 11.46 -7.71
N VAL A 34 -7.13 12.60 -7.31
CA VAL A 34 -6.02 12.62 -6.36
C VAL A 34 -6.50 12.21 -4.98
N THR A 35 -7.56 12.85 -4.45
CA THR A 35 -8.13 12.47 -3.15
C THR A 35 -8.55 11.00 -3.13
N THR A 36 -9.21 10.52 -4.19
CA THR A 36 -9.60 9.12 -4.33
C THR A 36 -8.41 8.19 -4.20
N TRP A 37 -7.36 8.40 -4.99
CA TRP A 37 -6.21 7.49 -4.97
C TRP A 37 -5.32 7.64 -3.73
N LEU A 38 -5.28 8.80 -3.08
CA LEU A 38 -4.64 8.93 -1.77
C LEU A 38 -5.31 8.04 -0.71
N VAL A 39 -6.64 7.96 -0.72
CA VAL A 39 -7.41 7.11 0.19
C VAL A 39 -7.29 5.64 -0.20
N VAL A 40 -7.51 5.31 -1.47
CA VAL A 40 -7.49 3.93 -2.00
C VAL A 40 -6.12 3.26 -1.81
N THR A 41 -5.03 3.97 -2.07
CA THR A 41 -3.66 3.42 -1.87
C THR A 41 -3.21 3.41 -0.41
N ARG A 42 -3.99 4.04 0.48
CA ARG A 42 -3.61 4.34 1.86
C ARG A 42 -2.29 5.10 1.94
N ALA A 43 -2.16 6.16 1.13
CA ALA A 43 -0.93 6.94 1.03
C ALA A 43 -0.40 7.43 2.40
N ALA A 44 -1.30 7.68 3.36
CA ALA A 44 -0.95 8.07 4.73
C ALA A 44 -0.04 7.08 5.47
N VAL A 45 -0.05 5.79 5.11
CA VAL A 45 0.80 4.77 5.76
C VAL A 45 2.14 4.55 5.06
N LEU A 46 2.31 5.03 3.82
CA LEU A 46 3.56 4.88 3.06
C LEU A 46 4.81 5.50 3.73
N PRO A 47 4.73 6.56 4.55
CA PRO A 47 5.88 7.05 5.30
C PRO A 47 6.58 5.98 6.14
N MET A 48 5.90 4.93 6.61
CA MET A 48 6.55 3.83 7.33
C MET A 48 7.54 3.05 6.44
N THR A 49 7.16 2.79 5.19
CA THR A 49 8.02 2.11 4.21
C THR A 49 9.19 2.98 3.82
N LEU A 50 8.93 4.28 3.59
CA LEU A 50 9.99 5.22 3.30
C LEU A 50 10.97 5.32 4.47
N PHE A 51 10.48 5.39 5.71
CA PHE A 51 11.33 5.44 6.89
C PHE A 51 12.20 4.17 7.01
N ALA A 52 11.62 2.98 6.92
CA ALA A 52 12.38 1.72 6.96
C ALA A 52 13.45 1.66 5.85
N GLY A 53 13.09 2.00 4.61
CA GLY A 53 14.03 2.03 3.49
C GLY A 53 15.12 3.10 3.63
N LEU A 54 14.80 4.26 4.19
CA LEU A 54 15.78 5.31 4.48
C LEU A 54 16.75 4.89 5.58
N VAL A 55 16.28 4.20 6.63
CA VAL A 55 17.15 3.61 7.66
C VAL A 55 18.08 2.57 7.04
N ALA A 56 17.57 1.67 6.20
CA ALA A 56 18.41 0.72 5.46
C ALA A 56 19.45 1.43 4.57
N GLY A 57 19.04 2.52 3.90
CA GLY A 57 19.95 3.39 3.15
C GLY A 57 21.05 4.01 4.01
N LEU A 58 20.71 4.54 5.19
CA LEU A 58 21.67 5.10 6.15
C LEU A 58 22.70 4.07 6.61
N LEU A 59 22.27 2.82 6.85
CA LEU A 59 23.16 1.72 7.21
C LEU A 59 24.08 1.31 6.04
N ALA A 60 23.59 1.39 4.80
CA ALA A 60 24.32 0.93 3.62
C ALA A 60 25.17 2.03 2.94
N VAL A 61 24.93 3.32 3.19
CA VAL A 61 25.52 4.43 2.40
C VAL A 61 27.05 4.48 2.41
N ARG A 62 27.69 3.90 3.44
CA ARG A 62 29.16 3.81 3.56
C ARG A 62 29.74 2.48 3.09
N ALA A 63 28.90 1.53 2.69
CA ALA A 63 29.35 0.26 2.16
C ALA A 63 29.97 0.45 0.77
N GLU A 64 30.98 -0.38 0.47
CA GLU A 64 31.58 -0.40 -0.85
C GLU A 64 30.53 -0.76 -1.92
N GLY A 65 30.56 -0.04 -3.04
CA GLY A 65 29.62 -0.26 -4.13
C GLY A 65 28.21 0.29 -3.91
N PHE A 66 27.94 1.11 -2.88
CA PHE A 66 26.66 1.83 -2.76
C PHE A 66 26.39 2.72 -3.99
N SER A 67 25.15 2.72 -4.48
CA SER A 67 24.75 3.46 -5.68
C SER A 67 23.43 4.16 -5.45
N TRP A 68 23.42 5.50 -5.50
CA TRP A 68 22.23 6.32 -5.33
C TRP A 68 21.10 5.98 -6.31
N PRO A 69 21.37 5.77 -7.62
CA PRO A 69 20.33 5.33 -8.55
C PRO A 69 19.68 3.99 -8.16
N LEU A 70 20.49 3.00 -7.78
CA LEU A 70 19.96 1.68 -7.41
C LEU A 70 19.22 1.72 -6.07
N PHE A 71 19.69 2.53 -5.12
CA PHE A 71 18.99 2.78 -3.86
C PHE A 71 17.64 3.47 -4.09
N GLY A 72 17.60 4.52 -4.92
CA GLY A 72 16.36 5.20 -5.28
C GLY A 72 15.36 4.25 -5.98
N LEU A 73 15.86 3.37 -6.85
CA LEU A 73 15.04 2.36 -7.51
C LEU A 73 14.50 1.31 -6.51
N ALA A 74 15.31 0.91 -5.53
CA ALA A 74 14.87 0.02 -4.46
C ALA A 74 13.79 0.67 -3.57
N LEU A 75 13.98 1.93 -3.16
CA LEU A 75 12.99 2.70 -2.41
C LEU A 75 11.67 2.84 -3.17
N LEU A 76 11.75 3.10 -4.48
CA LEU A 76 10.57 3.14 -5.34
C LEU A 76 9.87 1.78 -5.37
N GLY A 77 10.62 0.70 -5.62
CA GLY A 77 10.08 -0.66 -5.67
C GLY A 77 9.35 -1.06 -4.38
N ILE A 78 9.98 -0.89 -3.21
CA ILE A 78 9.31 -1.24 -1.94
C ILE A 78 8.06 -0.39 -1.66
N THR A 79 8.04 0.86 -2.15
CA THR A 79 6.86 1.74 -2.02
C THR A 79 5.73 1.29 -2.93
N LEU A 80 6.03 0.93 -4.18
CA LEU A 80 5.06 0.38 -5.12
C LEU A 80 4.51 -0.96 -4.63
N ALA A 81 5.37 -1.83 -4.10
CA ALA A 81 4.99 -3.09 -3.48
C ALA A 81 4.05 -2.89 -2.28
N HIS A 82 4.28 -1.89 -1.43
CA HIS A 82 3.37 -1.56 -0.33
C HIS A 82 2.02 -1.03 -0.83
N ILE A 83 2.02 -0.14 -1.83
CA ILE A 83 0.76 0.29 -2.48
C ILE A 83 0.01 -0.92 -3.03
N ASN A 84 0.70 -1.81 -3.72
CA ASN A 84 0.14 -3.02 -4.30
C ASN A 84 -0.46 -3.95 -3.24
N ASN A 85 0.24 -4.19 -2.12
CA ASN A 85 -0.29 -4.92 -0.96
C ASN A 85 -1.57 -4.26 -0.43
N ASN A 86 -1.59 -2.94 -0.32
CA ASN A 86 -2.78 -2.23 0.15
C ASN A 86 -4.01 -2.48 -0.73
N LEU A 87 -3.82 -2.47 -2.06
CA LEU A 87 -4.86 -2.74 -3.05
C LEU A 87 -5.29 -4.20 -3.10
N LEU A 88 -4.34 -5.14 -3.01
CA LEU A 88 -4.62 -6.58 -2.92
C LEU A 88 -5.45 -6.90 -1.68
N ASN A 89 -5.21 -6.19 -0.58
CA ASN A 89 -6.00 -6.34 0.64
C ASN A 89 -7.45 -5.90 0.42
N ASP A 90 -7.70 -4.80 -0.29
CA ASP A 90 -9.08 -4.38 -0.62
C ASP A 90 -9.74 -5.36 -1.61
N LEU A 91 -9.00 -5.93 -2.57
CA LEU A 91 -9.54 -6.97 -3.46
C LEU A 91 -9.91 -8.23 -2.68
N SER A 92 -9.01 -8.73 -1.84
CA SER A 92 -9.19 -9.94 -1.07
C SER A 92 -10.32 -9.80 -0.05
N ASP A 93 -10.44 -8.64 0.60
CA ASP A 93 -11.49 -8.39 1.58
C ASP A 93 -12.89 -8.37 0.91
N THR A 94 -13.03 -7.99 -0.37
CA THR A 94 -14.32 -8.09 -1.09
C THR A 94 -14.79 -9.51 -1.37
N ASP A 95 -13.88 -10.48 -1.50
CA ASP A 95 -14.24 -11.86 -1.84
C ASP A 95 -14.62 -12.70 -0.61
N VAL A 96 -14.32 -12.22 0.61
CA VAL A 96 -14.44 -13.02 1.85
C VAL A 96 -15.73 -12.72 2.61
N GLY A 97 -16.61 -11.84 2.09
CA GLY A 97 -17.92 -11.56 2.71
C GLY A 97 -17.82 -11.02 4.15
N LEU A 98 -16.72 -10.36 4.49
CA LEU A 98 -16.49 -9.77 5.82
C LEU A 98 -17.28 -8.47 6.05
N ASP A 99 -18.16 -8.13 5.12
CA ASP A 99 -19.02 -6.95 5.17
C ASP A 99 -20.23 -7.20 6.07
N THR A 100 -19.96 -7.46 7.34
CA THR A 100 -20.93 -7.19 8.40
C THR A 100 -20.66 -5.79 8.94
N ALA A 101 -21.71 -5.06 9.34
CA ALA A 101 -21.60 -3.72 9.91
C ALA A 101 -20.67 -3.64 11.15
N GLY A 102 -20.23 -4.79 11.69
CA GLY A 102 -19.29 -4.91 12.79
C GLY A 102 -17.82 -5.13 12.39
N TYR A 103 -17.45 -5.14 11.11
CA TYR A 103 -16.03 -5.22 10.74
C TYR A 103 -15.31 -3.95 11.22
N PRO A 104 -14.23 -4.04 12.04
CA PRO A 104 -13.66 -2.88 12.70
C PRO A 104 -13.31 -1.74 11.75
N ARG A 105 -12.82 -2.04 10.54
CA ARG A 105 -12.48 -1.01 9.55
C ARG A 105 -13.69 -0.24 9.01
N ALA A 106 -14.84 -0.90 8.86
CA ALA A 106 -16.07 -0.24 8.42
C ALA A 106 -16.57 0.80 9.44
N LEU A 107 -16.11 0.72 10.70
CA LEU A 107 -16.46 1.68 11.76
C LEU A 107 -15.76 3.03 11.60
N TYR A 108 -14.65 3.11 10.86
CA TYR A 108 -13.87 4.34 10.73
C TYR A 108 -13.39 4.68 9.32
N ALA A 109 -13.59 3.80 8.32
CA ALA A 109 -13.25 4.08 6.93
C ALA A 109 -14.18 3.36 5.93
N PRO A 110 -14.71 4.04 4.89
CA PRO A 110 -15.48 3.36 3.85
C PRO A 110 -14.58 2.46 3.01
N HIS A 111 -15.04 1.23 2.75
CA HIS A 111 -14.33 0.31 1.86
C HIS A 111 -14.37 0.81 0.41
N PRO A 112 -13.23 0.97 -0.30
CA PRO A 112 -13.20 1.64 -1.60
C PRO A 112 -14.13 1.06 -2.68
N ILE A 113 -14.19 -0.26 -2.80
CA ILE A 113 -15.06 -0.94 -3.78
C ILE A 113 -16.54 -0.85 -3.37
N LEU A 114 -16.86 -1.24 -2.12
CA LEU A 114 -18.24 -1.36 -1.65
C LEU A 114 -18.95 -0.02 -1.50
N SER A 115 -18.21 1.04 -1.15
CA SER A 115 -18.77 2.39 -1.11
C SER A 115 -18.99 2.99 -2.51
N GLY A 116 -18.52 2.32 -3.57
CA GLY A 116 -18.55 2.82 -4.94
C GLY A 116 -17.52 3.92 -5.21
N MET A 117 -16.49 4.08 -4.37
CA MET A 117 -15.43 5.06 -4.58
C MET A 117 -14.59 4.73 -5.82
N VAL A 118 -14.31 3.44 -6.05
CA VAL A 118 -13.62 2.93 -7.24
C VAL A 118 -14.19 1.58 -7.67
N ARG A 119 -14.16 1.29 -8.97
CA ARG A 119 -14.59 -0.02 -9.48
C ARG A 119 -13.51 -1.07 -9.19
N ARG A 120 -13.93 -2.30 -8.86
CA ARG A 120 -13.03 -3.46 -8.68
C ARG A 120 -12.05 -3.65 -9.84
N LYS A 121 -12.52 -3.47 -11.10
CA LYS A 121 -11.68 -3.53 -12.30
C LYS A 121 -10.55 -2.50 -12.31
N GLN A 122 -10.77 -1.30 -11.76
CA GLN A 122 -9.72 -0.27 -11.69
C GLN A 122 -8.62 -0.71 -10.73
N ILE A 123 -8.97 -1.22 -9.54
CA ILE A 123 -7.99 -1.75 -8.59
C ILE A 123 -7.21 -2.93 -9.21
N GLY A 124 -7.90 -3.87 -9.85
CA GLY A 124 -7.26 -5.02 -10.50
C GLY A 124 -6.25 -4.62 -11.59
N LEU A 125 -6.59 -3.66 -12.45
CA LEU A 125 -5.67 -3.14 -13.46
C LEU A 125 -4.47 -2.42 -12.83
N THR A 126 -4.68 -1.65 -11.76
CA THR A 126 -3.60 -0.98 -11.03
C THR A 126 -2.67 -1.99 -10.37
N VAL A 127 -3.19 -3.04 -9.74
CA VAL A 127 -2.39 -4.15 -9.17
C VAL A 127 -1.53 -4.82 -10.22
N ILE A 128 -2.08 -5.11 -11.41
CA ILE A 128 -1.31 -5.68 -12.52
C ILE A 128 -0.18 -4.72 -12.94
N GLY A 129 -0.49 -3.42 -13.10
CA GLY A 129 0.50 -2.41 -13.47
C GLY A 129 1.62 -2.26 -12.44
N LEU A 130 1.29 -2.27 -11.15
CA LEU A 130 2.27 -2.20 -10.06
C LEU A 130 3.16 -3.44 -10.01
N ASN A 131 2.59 -4.64 -10.13
CA ASN A 131 3.37 -5.87 -10.20
C ASN A 131 4.32 -5.90 -11.41
N LEU A 132 3.89 -5.39 -12.57
CA LEU A 132 4.76 -5.28 -13.75
C LEU A 132 5.90 -4.27 -13.52
N ALA A 133 5.62 -3.14 -12.86
CA ALA A 133 6.65 -2.17 -12.49
C ALA A 133 7.66 -2.77 -11.50
N ASP A 134 7.18 -3.46 -10.47
CA ASP A 134 8.03 -4.15 -9.48
C ASP A 134 8.85 -5.27 -10.11
N LEU A 135 8.29 -6.02 -11.07
CA LEU A 135 9.01 -7.04 -11.84
C LEU A 135 10.17 -6.41 -12.63
N VAL A 136 9.94 -5.29 -13.31
CA VAL A 136 11.00 -4.57 -14.05
C VAL A 136 12.07 -4.06 -13.08
N ILE A 137 11.67 -3.45 -11.97
CA ILE A 137 12.60 -2.96 -10.93
C ILE A 137 13.45 -4.12 -10.39
N MET A 138 12.83 -5.25 -10.05
CA MET A 138 13.51 -6.43 -9.55
C MET A 138 14.54 -6.94 -10.57
N ILE A 139 14.18 -7.06 -11.85
CA ILE A 139 15.11 -7.51 -12.91
C ILE A 139 16.30 -6.54 -13.03
N VAL A 140 16.04 -5.24 -13.06
CA VAL A 140 17.11 -4.22 -13.14
C VAL A 140 18.04 -4.31 -11.93
N LEU A 141 17.49 -4.42 -10.71
CA LEU A 141 18.31 -4.52 -9.51
C LEU A 141 19.06 -5.86 -9.43
N ALA A 142 18.43 -6.97 -9.83
CA ALA A 142 19.03 -8.30 -9.78
C ALA A 142 20.20 -8.47 -10.76
N THR A 143 20.13 -7.88 -11.95
CA THR A 143 21.25 -7.91 -12.89
C THR A 143 22.47 -7.13 -12.38
N GLN A 144 22.27 -6.17 -11.48
CA GLN A 144 23.34 -5.33 -10.93
C GLN A 144 23.85 -5.82 -9.56
N ARG A 145 22.99 -6.47 -8.75
CA ARG A 145 23.26 -6.83 -7.35
C ARG A 145 23.16 -8.32 -7.06
N GLY A 146 22.75 -9.12 -8.05
CA GLY A 146 22.65 -10.56 -7.96
C GLY A 146 21.30 -11.07 -7.43
N TRP A 147 21.24 -12.38 -7.28
CA TRP A 147 20.01 -13.14 -7.06
C TRP A 147 19.31 -12.84 -5.72
N LEU A 148 20.01 -12.30 -4.72
CA LEU A 148 19.40 -11.95 -3.43
C LEU A 148 18.26 -10.93 -3.58
N VAL A 149 18.35 -10.03 -4.58
CA VAL A 149 17.24 -9.11 -4.91
C VAL A 149 15.97 -9.89 -5.27
N VAL A 150 16.11 -10.94 -6.07
CA VAL A 150 14.98 -11.80 -6.47
C VAL A 150 14.43 -12.53 -5.25
N ALA A 151 15.30 -13.05 -4.38
CA ALA A 151 14.89 -13.71 -3.15
C ALA A 151 14.06 -12.77 -2.25
N PHE A 152 14.51 -11.54 -2.03
CA PHE A 152 13.76 -10.55 -1.25
C PHE A 152 12.43 -10.17 -1.91
N ALA A 153 12.42 -9.88 -3.21
CA ALA A 153 11.22 -9.47 -3.93
C ALA A 153 10.16 -10.58 -3.95
N VAL A 154 10.56 -11.83 -4.22
CA VAL A 154 9.67 -12.99 -4.23
C VAL A 154 9.16 -13.29 -2.82
N THR A 155 10.03 -13.23 -1.81
CA THR A 155 9.63 -13.43 -0.40
C THR A 155 8.63 -12.37 0.03
N GLY A 156 8.88 -11.09 -0.28
CA GLY A 156 7.95 -10.00 0.01
C GLY A 156 6.60 -10.15 -0.69
N LEU A 157 6.59 -10.61 -1.94
CA LEU A 157 5.34 -10.91 -2.66
C LEU A 157 4.57 -12.07 -2.00
N ILE A 158 5.26 -13.14 -1.61
CA ILE A 158 4.65 -14.28 -0.90
C ILE A 158 4.06 -13.82 0.43
N LEU A 159 4.81 -13.06 1.22
CA LEU A 159 4.35 -12.50 2.50
C LEU A 159 3.12 -11.60 2.31
N SER A 160 3.17 -10.67 1.35
CA SER A 160 2.05 -9.80 0.97
C SER A 160 0.77 -10.60 0.67
N ILE A 161 0.87 -11.66 -0.14
CA ILE A 161 -0.28 -12.52 -0.46
C ILE A 161 -0.71 -13.33 0.78
N ALA A 162 0.23 -13.93 1.50
CA ALA A 162 -0.02 -14.75 2.69
C ALA A 162 -0.69 -13.95 3.82
N TYR A 163 -0.39 -12.65 3.91
CA TYR A 163 -0.95 -11.74 4.91
C TYR A 163 -2.48 -11.73 4.87
N THR A 164 -3.09 -11.70 3.68
CA THR A 164 -4.55 -11.55 3.51
C THR A 164 -5.26 -12.69 2.80
N SER A 165 -4.60 -13.39 1.88
CA SER A 165 -5.24 -14.38 1.01
C SER A 165 -5.19 -15.80 1.58
N PRO A 166 -6.15 -16.66 1.21
CA PRO A 166 -6.04 -18.11 1.45
C PRO A 166 -4.76 -18.69 0.83
N PRO A 167 -4.21 -19.79 1.40
CA PRO A 167 -4.72 -20.50 2.57
C PRO A 167 -4.27 -19.87 3.91
N LEU A 168 -3.20 -19.07 3.92
CA LEU A 168 -2.52 -18.67 5.16
C LEU A 168 -3.27 -17.60 5.95
N ARG A 169 -3.69 -16.49 5.33
CA ARG A 169 -4.40 -15.38 5.99
C ARG A 169 -3.74 -14.97 7.32
N LEU A 170 -2.43 -14.70 7.31
CA LEU A 170 -1.62 -14.51 8.53
C LEU A 170 -2.22 -13.45 9.47
N LYS A 171 -2.78 -12.35 8.93
CA LYS A 171 -3.43 -11.29 9.73
C LYS A 171 -4.59 -11.82 10.59
N LYS A 172 -5.26 -12.90 10.17
CA LYS A 172 -6.39 -13.51 10.88
C LYS A 172 -5.97 -14.59 11.88
N ARG A 173 -4.70 -14.96 11.90
CA ARG A 173 -4.14 -16.03 12.77
C ARG A 173 -3.23 -15.49 13.88
N GLY A 174 -3.24 -14.17 14.11
CA GLY A 174 -2.32 -13.52 15.06
C GLY A 174 -0.87 -13.44 14.58
N LEU A 175 -0.57 -13.84 13.34
CA LEU A 175 0.78 -13.81 12.77
C LEU A 175 1.08 -12.54 11.97
N GLY A 176 0.13 -11.60 11.93
CA GLY A 176 0.29 -10.36 11.16
C GLY A 176 1.40 -9.45 11.67
N GLU A 177 1.62 -9.38 12.99
CA GLU A 177 2.70 -8.56 13.57
C GLU A 177 4.08 -9.12 13.23
N LEU A 178 4.23 -10.45 13.21
CA LEU A 178 5.46 -11.10 12.79
C LEU A 178 5.74 -10.83 11.31
N ASP A 179 4.72 -10.91 10.46
CA ASP A 179 4.84 -10.62 9.03
C ASP A 179 5.27 -9.14 8.79
N VAL A 180 4.67 -8.21 9.53
CA VAL A 180 5.07 -6.80 9.53
C VAL A 180 6.52 -6.64 9.99
N PHE A 181 6.93 -7.31 11.08
CA PHE A 181 8.32 -7.27 11.53
C PHE A 181 9.29 -7.78 10.47
N LEU A 182 8.99 -8.90 9.80
CA LEU A 182 9.84 -9.44 8.74
C LEU A 182 9.88 -8.55 7.48
N THR A 183 8.82 -7.80 7.21
CA THR A 183 8.71 -6.95 6.01
C THR A 183 9.42 -5.61 6.18
N TRP A 184 9.39 -5.02 7.39
CA TRP A 184 9.90 -3.66 7.64
C TRP A 184 11.04 -3.57 8.66
N GLY A 185 11.33 -4.62 9.43
CA GLY A 185 12.42 -4.68 10.42
C GLY A 185 13.75 -5.05 9.78
#